data_AF-A0A956Z228-F1
#
_entry.id   AF-A0A956Z228-F1
#
_cell.length_a   1.000
_cell.length_b   1.000
_cell.length_c   1.000
_cell.angle_alpha   90.00
_cell.angle_beta   90.00
_cell.angle_gamma   90.00
#
_symmetry.space_group_name_H-M   'P 1'
#
loop_
_entity.id
_entity.type
_entity.pdbx_description
1 polymer ?
#
loop_
_entity_poly.entity_id
_entity_poly.type
_entity_poly.pdbx_seq_one_letter_code
_entity_poly.pdbx_strand_id
1 'polypeptide(L)'
;MIEQLALVLQPLLNLPVLRRTRRNHGLEHATITVLSSRVRNLRMAGRSDAGGYVLIGDVPTESIEQAVHDALRRLQNGESKLAIHPNCGTNLVTTALLTSVAAMMGLTGTERRGWLGRLPVVMALVIVAGILSQPLGLSLQQYITTDGDPADLEIMNITR
;
A
#
# COMPACT_ATOMS: atom_id res chain seq x y z
N MET A 1 -9.75 9.79 -11.71
CA MET A 1 -10.02 10.73 -10.60
C MET A 1 -8.86 10.82 -9.62
N ILE A 2 -8.42 9.71 -9.00
CA ILE A 2 -7.26 9.74 -8.06
C ILE A 2 -5.97 10.19 -8.74
N GLU A 3 -5.71 9.76 -9.99
CA GLU A 3 -4.56 10.25 -10.77
C GLU A 3 -4.57 11.78 -10.94
N GLN A 4 -5.72 12.36 -11.29
CA GLN A 4 -5.88 13.82 -11.41
C GLN A 4 -5.68 14.53 -10.06
N LEU A 5 -6.18 13.93 -8.97
CA LEU A 5 -5.91 14.43 -7.63
C LEU A 5 -4.41 14.38 -7.30
N ALA A 6 -3.73 13.30 -7.65
CA ALA A 6 -2.30 13.18 -7.46
C ALA A 6 -1.52 14.22 -8.27
N LEU A 7 -1.96 14.54 -9.49
CA LEU A 7 -1.39 15.63 -10.29
C LEU A 7 -1.49 16.98 -9.56
N VAL A 8 -2.65 17.29 -8.97
CA VAL A 8 -2.84 18.50 -8.16
C VAL A 8 -1.97 18.48 -6.91
N LEU A 9 -1.80 17.31 -6.29
CA LEU A 9 -0.98 17.15 -5.08
C LEU A 9 0.52 17.05 -5.36
N GLN A 10 0.98 17.05 -6.62
CA GLN A 10 2.40 16.91 -6.98
C GLN A 10 3.34 17.84 -6.21
N PRO A 11 3.04 19.14 -5.99
CA PRO A 11 3.93 20.01 -5.21
C PRO A 11 4.15 19.50 -3.77
N LEU A 12 3.12 18.92 -3.16
CA LEU A 12 3.20 18.30 -1.84
C LEU A 12 3.92 16.94 -1.90
N LEU A 13 3.54 16.09 -2.84
CA LEU A 13 4.12 14.74 -3.00
C LEU A 13 5.61 14.78 -3.37
N ASN A 14 6.07 15.87 -4.00
CA ASN A 14 7.46 16.10 -4.36
C ASN A 14 8.30 16.77 -3.25
N LEU A 15 7.70 17.10 -2.10
CA LEU A 15 8.48 17.51 -0.93
C LEU A 15 9.52 16.41 -0.62
N PRO A 16 10.78 16.77 -0.32
CA PRO A 16 11.88 15.80 -0.25
C PRO A 16 11.60 14.58 0.64
N VAL A 17 11.00 14.80 1.81
CA VAL A 17 10.67 13.74 2.76
C VAL A 17 9.60 12.80 2.20
N LEU A 18 8.51 13.35 1.64
CA LEU A 18 7.42 12.54 1.08
C LEU A 18 7.85 11.78 -0.17
N ARG A 19 8.60 12.44 -1.05
CA ARG A 19 9.15 11.81 -2.27
C ARG A 19 10.05 10.64 -1.94
N ARG A 20 10.97 10.80 -0.96
CA ARG A 20 11.84 9.72 -0.49
C ARG A 20 11.04 8.56 0.11
N THR A 21 10.08 8.86 1.00
CA THR A 21 9.21 7.83 1.58
C THR A 21 8.47 7.04 0.51
N ARG A 22 7.88 7.71 -0.49
CA ARG A 22 7.13 7.04 -1.58
C ARG A 22 8.01 6.11 -2.41
N ARG A 23 9.25 6.52 -2.74
CA ARG A 23 10.21 5.70 -3.48
C ARG A 23 10.70 4.50 -2.66
N ASN A 24 11.05 4.73 -1.39
CA ASN A 24 11.43 3.64 -0.48
C ASN A 24 10.29 2.62 -0.32
N HIS A 25 9.06 3.10 -0.20
CA HIS A 25 7.85 2.27 -0.14
C HIS A 25 7.60 1.50 -1.45
N GLY A 26 7.88 2.11 -2.60
CA GLY A 26 7.86 1.42 -3.89
C GLY A 26 8.90 0.29 -3.97
N LEU A 27 10.13 0.54 -3.53
CA LEU A 27 11.19 -0.48 -3.51
C LEU A 27 10.90 -1.59 -2.47
N GLU A 28 10.31 -1.26 -1.32
CA GLU A 28 9.85 -2.24 -0.33
C GLU A 28 8.84 -3.22 -0.96
N HIS A 29 7.81 -2.70 -1.64
CA HIS A 29 6.83 -3.54 -2.33
C HIS A 29 7.46 -4.38 -3.44
N ALA A 30 8.35 -3.79 -4.22
CA ALA A 30 9.03 -4.51 -5.28
C ALA A 30 9.90 -5.65 -4.71
N THR A 31 10.59 -5.40 -3.60
CA THR A 31 11.39 -6.41 -2.88
C THR A 31 10.51 -7.56 -2.39
N ILE A 32 9.41 -7.27 -1.70
CA ILE A 32 8.48 -8.29 -1.20
C ILE A 32 7.88 -9.08 -2.37
N THR A 33 7.55 -8.41 -3.47
CA THR A 33 7.01 -9.05 -4.68
C THR A 33 8.03 -10.01 -5.29
N VAL A 34 9.29 -9.60 -5.44
CA VAL A 34 10.38 -10.47 -5.92
C VAL A 34 10.62 -11.64 -4.96
N LEU A 35 10.59 -11.42 -3.64
CA LEU A 35 10.73 -12.51 -2.67
C LEU A 35 9.57 -13.50 -2.74
N SER A 36 8.34 -12.99 -2.93
CA SER A 36 7.14 -13.82 -3.00
C SER A 36 7.15 -14.80 -4.18
N SER A 37 7.86 -14.49 -5.26
CA SER A 37 8.03 -15.41 -6.39
C SER A 37 9.11 -16.48 -6.14
N ARG A 38 9.97 -16.29 -5.13
CA ARG A 38 11.09 -17.19 -4.78
C ARG A 38 10.76 -18.06 -3.56
N VAL A 39 10.00 -17.53 -2.60
CA VAL A 39 9.68 -18.19 -1.33
C VAL A 39 8.20 -18.50 -1.27
N ARG A 40 7.86 -19.79 -1.31
CA ARG A 40 6.48 -20.26 -1.17
C ARG A 40 5.95 -19.89 0.21
N ASN A 41 4.71 -19.37 0.26
CA ASN A 41 4.05 -18.96 1.51
C ASN A 41 4.83 -17.91 2.31
N LEU A 42 5.54 -17.00 1.63
CA LEU A 42 6.25 -15.89 2.27
C LEU A 42 5.31 -15.12 3.22
N ARG A 43 5.70 -15.04 4.50
CA ARG A 43 5.04 -14.20 5.50
C ARG A 43 6.01 -13.08 5.87
N MET A 44 5.74 -11.90 5.35
CA MET A 44 6.59 -10.74 5.55
C MET A 44 5.72 -9.47 5.65
N ALA A 45 6.15 -8.56 6.51
CA ALA A 45 5.65 -7.20 6.58
C ALA A 45 6.80 -6.24 6.27
N GLY A 46 6.46 -5.04 5.80
CA GLY A 46 7.41 -3.97 5.58
C GLY A 46 6.93 -2.65 6.16
N ARG A 47 7.89 -1.77 6.44
CA ARG A 47 7.63 -0.39 6.84
C ARG A 47 8.68 0.51 6.22
N SER A 48 8.22 1.53 5.49
CA SER A 48 9.05 2.52 4.82
C SER A 48 8.95 3.91 5.45
N ASP A 49 10.03 4.66 5.37
CA ASP A 49 10.09 6.09 5.66
C ASP A 49 11.09 6.79 4.70
N ALA A 50 11.45 8.04 4.97
CA ALA A 50 12.34 8.81 4.10
C ALA A 50 13.81 8.35 4.14
N GLY A 51 14.20 7.54 5.12
CA GLY A 51 15.55 7.00 5.29
C GLY A 51 15.74 5.60 4.71
N GLY A 52 14.67 4.83 4.50
CA GLY A 52 14.73 3.50 3.89
C GLY A 52 13.46 2.70 4.19
N TYR A 53 13.63 1.39 4.33
CA TYR A 53 12.56 0.51 4.79
C TYR A 53 13.10 -0.65 5.61
N VAL A 54 12.24 -1.21 6.46
CA VAL A 54 12.50 -2.38 7.29
C VAL A 54 11.59 -3.50 6.86
N LEU A 55 12.15 -4.71 6.71
CA LEU A 55 11.39 -5.93 6.45
C LEU A 55 11.34 -6.78 7.72
N ILE A 56 10.17 -7.34 8.00
CA ILE A 56 9.90 -8.18 9.17
C ILE A 56 9.40 -9.53 8.65
N GLY A 57 10.24 -10.56 8.75
CA GLY A 57 9.94 -11.92 8.30
C GLY A 57 11.12 -12.85 8.51
N ASP A 58 10.86 -14.15 8.39
CA ASP A 58 11.89 -15.19 8.50
C ASP A 58 12.44 -15.55 7.12
N VAL A 59 13.42 -14.78 6.64
CA VAL A 59 14.08 -14.95 5.34
C VAL A 59 15.58 -14.70 5.51
N PRO A 60 16.47 -15.53 4.91
CA PRO A 60 17.91 -15.30 4.96
C PRO A 60 18.31 -13.93 4.40
N THR A 61 19.24 -13.24 5.05
CA THR A 61 19.70 -11.90 4.64
C THR A 61 20.18 -11.90 3.19
N GLU A 62 20.88 -12.95 2.75
CA GLU A 62 21.39 -13.08 1.39
C GLU A 62 20.25 -13.12 0.36
N SER A 63 19.12 -13.73 0.72
CA SER A 63 17.92 -13.76 -0.13
C SER A 63 17.26 -12.39 -0.20
N ILE A 64 17.26 -11.63 0.90
CA ILE A 64 16.81 -10.24 0.93
C ILE A 64 17.70 -9.40 0.02
N GLU A 65 19.02 -9.42 0.19
CA GLU A 65 19.97 -8.65 -0.61
C GLU A 65 19.76 -8.88 -2.11
N GLN A 66 19.70 -10.15 -2.53
CA GLN A 66 19.45 -10.50 -3.93
C GLN A 66 18.10 -9.98 -4.42
N ALA A 67 17.06 -10.00 -3.59
CA ALA A 67 15.73 -9.52 -3.97
C ALA A 67 15.65 -7.99 -4.03
N VAL A 68 16.33 -7.27 -3.13
CA VAL A 68 16.40 -5.81 -3.13
C VAL A 68 17.10 -5.31 -4.39
N HIS A 69 18.26 -5.88 -4.73
CA HIS A 69 18.98 -5.52 -5.95
C HIS A 69 18.20 -5.86 -7.22
N ASP A 70 17.50 -7.01 -7.24
CA ASP A 70 16.67 -7.39 -8.37
C ASP A 70 15.44 -6.48 -8.52
N ALA A 71 14.78 -6.16 -7.41
CA ALA A 71 13.64 -5.24 -7.36
C ALA A 71 14.03 -3.84 -7.87
N LEU A 72 15.15 -3.28 -7.38
CA LEU A 72 15.63 -1.98 -7.83
C LEU A 72 15.93 -1.98 -9.34
N ARG A 73 16.65 -3.01 -9.82
CA ARG A 73 16.99 -3.14 -11.24
C ARG A 73 15.74 -3.23 -12.13
N ARG A 74 14.73 -3.99 -11.69
CA ARG A 74 13.46 -4.13 -12.42
C ARG A 74 12.63 -2.85 -12.43
N LEU A 75 12.58 -2.12 -11.30
CA LEU A 75 11.96 -0.80 -11.23
C LEU A 75 12.67 0.20 -12.16
N GLN A 76 14.01 0.22 -12.17
CA GLN A 76 14.80 1.05 -13.09
C GLN A 76 14.54 0.69 -14.57
N ASN A 77 14.23 -0.57 -14.87
CA ASN A 77 13.82 -1.03 -16.20
C ASN A 77 12.34 -0.74 -16.53
N GLY A 78 11.62 0.01 -15.68
CA GLY A 78 10.26 0.44 -15.93
C GLY A 78 9.17 -0.50 -15.44
N GLU A 79 9.49 -1.55 -14.67
CA GLU A 79 8.50 -2.45 -14.06
C GLU A 79 7.78 -1.82 -12.85
N SER A 80 7.23 -0.61 -13.01
CA SER A 80 6.62 0.20 -11.95
C SER A 80 5.48 -0.48 -11.20
N LYS A 81 4.83 -1.49 -11.80
CA LYS A 81 3.80 -2.31 -11.15
C LYS A 81 4.31 -3.09 -9.94
N LEU A 82 5.62 -3.33 -9.84
CA LEU A 82 6.24 -3.97 -8.67
C LEU A 82 6.12 -3.11 -7.41
N ALA A 83 5.96 -1.79 -7.56
CA ALA A 83 5.75 -0.87 -6.44
C ALA A 83 4.33 -0.90 -5.85
N ILE A 84 3.47 -1.79 -6.33
CA ILE A 84 2.07 -1.95 -5.93
C ILE A 84 1.90 -3.35 -5.34
N HIS A 85 1.51 -3.44 -4.08
CA HIS A 85 1.29 -4.70 -3.37
C HIS A 85 -0.15 -4.80 -2.83
N PRO A 86 -0.87 -5.92 -3.08
CA PRO A 86 -2.29 -6.05 -2.72
C PRO A 86 -2.54 -5.99 -1.20
N ASN A 87 -1.58 -6.41 -0.39
CA ASN A 87 -1.71 -6.44 1.07
C ASN A 87 -1.05 -5.24 1.78
N CYS A 88 -0.87 -4.12 1.07
CA CYS A 88 -0.29 -2.90 1.66
C CYS A 88 -1.22 -2.28 2.71
N GLY A 89 -0.62 -1.65 3.72
CA GLY A 89 -1.34 -0.92 4.77
C GLY A 89 -2.28 0.16 4.21
N THR A 90 -1.91 0.84 3.12
CA THR A 90 -2.78 1.81 2.43
C THR A 90 -4.11 1.18 2.01
N ASN A 91 -4.09 -0.06 1.51
CA ASN A 91 -5.30 -0.77 1.09
C ASN A 91 -6.16 -1.11 2.31
N LEU A 92 -5.54 -1.63 3.37
CA LEU A 92 -6.25 -1.99 4.61
C LEU A 92 -6.91 -0.76 5.26
N VAL A 93 -6.19 0.36 5.35
CA VAL A 93 -6.73 1.62 5.89
C VAL A 93 -7.88 2.14 5.02
N THR A 94 -7.75 2.05 3.69
CA THR A 94 -8.81 2.45 2.75
C THR A 94 -10.06 1.62 2.96
N THR A 95 -9.94 0.29 3.06
CA THR A 95 -11.05 -0.61 3.35
C THR A 95 -11.68 -0.32 4.71
N ALA A 96 -10.87 -0.18 5.76
CA ALA A 96 -11.35 0.11 7.10
C ALA A 96 -12.14 1.43 7.15
N LEU A 97 -11.63 2.48 6.51
CA LEU A 97 -12.29 3.78 6.43
C LEU A 97 -13.63 3.70 5.70
N LEU A 98 -13.65 3.15 4.48
CA LEU A 98 -14.86 3.10 3.65
C LEU A 98 -15.95 2.24 4.28
N THR A 99 -15.59 1.08 4.84
CA THR A 99 -16.54 0.20 5.52
C THR A 99 -17.07 0.83 6.80
N SER A 100 -16.25 1.55 7.57
CA SER A 100 -16.70 2.29 8.75
C SER A 100 -17.67 3.40 8.39
N VAL A 101 -17.38 4.18 7.34
CA VAL A 101 -18.27 5.23 6.83
C VAL A 101 -19.60 4.64 6.36
N ALA A 102 -19.57 3.53 5.62
CA ALA A 102 -20.77 2.83 5.17
C ALA A 102 -21.61 2.30 6.35
N ALA A 103 -20.97 1.76 7.38
CA ALA A 103 -21.66 1.31 8.58
C ALA A 103 -22.31 2.48 9.34
N MET A 104 -21.61 3.60 9.50
CA MET A 104 -22.18 4.81 10.10
C MET A 104 -23.39 5.31 9.31
N MET A 105 -23.30 5.37 7.97
CA MET A 105 -24.44 5.73 7.12
C MET A 105 -25.63 4.79 7.32
N GLY A 106 -25.41 3.47 7.35
CA GLY A 106 -26.49 2.49 7.56
C GLY A 106 -27.20 2.62 8.91
N LEU A 107 -26.52 3.16 9.93
CA LEU A 107 -27.05 3.39 11.28
C LEU A 107 -27.62 4.79 11.50
N THR A 108 -27.42 5.74 10.58
CA THR A 108 -27.95 7.11 10.72
C THR A 108 -29.47 7.11 10.95
N GLY A 109 -29.93 7.95 11.89
CA GLY A 109 -31.34 8.08 12.25
C GLY A 109 -31.93 6.90 13.02
N THR A 110 -31.11 5.98 13.53
CA THR A 110 -31.58 4.80 14.27
C THR A 110 -31.57 5.04 15.78
N GLU A 111 -32.67 4.73 16.45
CA GLU A 111 -32.74 4.70 17.91
C GLU A 111 -31.90 3.56 18.49
N ARG A 112 -31.32 3.73 19.69
CA ARG A 112 -30.46 2.72 20.33
C ARG A 112 -31.09 1.33 20.46
N ARG A 113 -32.43 1.23 20.55
CA ARG A 113 -33.16 -0.05 20.63
C ARG A 113 -33.44 -0.70 19.28
N GLY A 114 -33.38 0.05 18.17
CA GLY A 114 -33.78 -0.40 16.83
C GLY A 114 -32.64 -0.82 15.91
N TRP A 115 -31.38 -0.77 16.37
CA TRP A 115 -30.20 -0.98 15.52
C TRP A 115 -30.15 -2.35 14.84
N LEU A 116 -30.65 -3.40 15.51
CA LEU A 116 -30.71 -4.75 14.94
C LEU A 116 -31.54 -4.81 13.65
N GLY A 117 -32.60 -4.00 13.54
CA GLY A 117 -33.43 -3.93 12.33
C GLY A 117 -32.72 -3.31 11.13
N ARG A 118 -31.62 -2.59 11.35
CA ARG A 118 -30.80 -1.97 10.29
C ARG A 118 -29.64 -2.84 9.84
N LEU A 119 -29.39 -3.98 10.50
CA LEU A 119 -28.28 -4.88 10.17
C LEU A 119 -28.24 -5.27 8.68
N PRO A 120 -29.36 -5.66 8.02
CA PRO A 120 -29.31 -6.01 6.60
C PRO A 120 -28.82 -4.86 5.71
N VAL A 121 -29.26 -3.63 6.00
CA VAL A 121 -28.86 -2.42 5.26
C VAL A 121 -27.39 -2.09 5.52
N VAL A 122 -26.95 -2.13 6.78
CA VAL A 122 -25.55 -1.92 7.16
C VAL A 122 -24.64 -2.93 6.46
N MET A 123 -25.00 -4.21 6.49
CA MET A 123 -24.24 -5.27 5.83
C MET A 123 -24.16 -5.05 4.32
N ALA A 124 -25.27 -4.71 3.67
CA ALA A 124 -25.27 -4.41 2.24
C ALA A 124 -24.34 -3.24 1.89
N LEU A 125 -24.40 -2.14 2.65
CA LEU A 125 -23.54 -0.97 2.44
C LEU A 125 -22.06 -1.29 2.67
N VAL A 126 -21.73 -2.04 3.73
CA VAL A 126 -20.36 -2.47 4.04
C VAL A 126 -19.79 -3.37 2.94
N ILE A 127 -20.57 -4.30 2.40
CA ILE A 127 -20.15 -5.17 1.28
C ILE A 127 -19.82 -4.31 0.04
N VAL A 128 -20.70 -3.37 -0.32
CA VAL A 128 -20.46 -2.45 -1.45
C VAL A 128 -19.19 -1.63 -1.21
N ALA A 129 -19.02 -1.07 0.00
CA ALA A 129 -17.83 -0.31 0.35
C ALA A 129 -16.56 -1.17 0.29
N GLY A 130 -16.62 -2.43 0.73
CA GLY A 130 -15.52 -3.39 0.64
C GLY A 130 -15.09 -3.64 -0.81
N ILE A 131 -16.05 -3.91 -1.70
CA ILE A 131 -15.79 -4.11 -3.14
C ILE A 131 -15.14 -2.88 -3.77
N LEU A 132 -15.66 -1.67 -3.47
CA LEU A 132 -15.12 -0.43 -4.01
C LEU A 132 -13.76 -0.06 -3.41
N SER A 133 -13.46 -0.53 -2.19
CA SER A 133 -12.22 -0.17 -1.49
C SER A 133 -10.96 -0.75 -2.16
N GLN A 134 -11.06 -1.91 -2.80
CA GLN A 134 -9.90 -2.56 -3.42
C GLN A 134 -9.30 -1.75 -4.57
N PRO A 135 -10.04 -1.38 -5.63
CA PRO A 135 -9.49 -0.56 -6.71
C PRO A 135 -9.09 0.85 -6.23
N LEU A 136 -9.80 1.41 -5.24
CA LEU A 136 -9.45 2.72 -4.67
C LEU A 136 -8.13 2.65 -3.89
N GLY A 137 -7.94 1.63 -3.06
CA GLY A 137 -6.70 1.43 -2.30
C GLY A 137 -5.50 1.26 -3.22
N LEU A 138 -5.60 0.41 -4.24
CA LEU A 138 -4.55 0.21 -5.24
C LEU A 138 -4.22 1.49 -6.00
N SER A 139 -5.23 2.30 -6.32
CA SER A 139 -5.01 3.58 -6.99
C SER A 139 -4.35 4.62 -6.07
N LEU A 140 -4.75 4.70 -4.80
CA LEU A 140 -4.08 5.53 -3.79
C LEU A 140 -2.63 5.09 -3.59
N GLN A 141 -2.39 3.79 -3.60
CA GLN A 141 -1.04 3.24 -3.51
C GLN A 141 -0.19 3.74 -4.67
N GLN A 142 -0.61 3.44 -5.90
CA GLN A 142 0.11 3.77 -7.12
C GLN A 142 0.43 5.27 -7.27
N TYR A 143 -0.51 6.15 -6.93
CA TYR A 143 -0.38 7.58 -7.23
C TYR A 143 -0.01 8.46 -6.04
N ILE A 144 -0.24 8.00 -4.80
CA ILE A 144 -0.07 8.83 -3.60
C ILE A 144 0.95 8.22 -2.64
N THR A 145 0.84 6.94 -2.28
CA THR A 145 1.67 6.39 -1.18
C THR A 145 2.94 5.69 -1.64
N THR A 146 3.02 5.27 -2.90
CA THR A 146 4.24 4.71 -3.50
C THR A 146 4.64 5.50 -4.73
N ASP A 147 5.88 5.29 -5.16
CA ASP A 147 6.40 5.75 -6.44
C ASP A 147 7.08 4.57 -7.14
N GLY A 148 6.67 4.29 -8.37
CA GLY A 148 7.22 3.20 -9.18
C GLY A 148 8.49 3.59 -9.93
N ASP A 149 8.84 4.89 -9.95
CA ASP A 149 10.10 5.38 -10.50
C ASP A 149 11.13 5.57 -9.37
N PRO A 150 12.17 4.72 -9.30
CA PRO A 150 13.20 4.84 -8.29
C PRO A 150 14.11 6.06 -8.52
N ALA A 151 14.18 6.60 -9.74
CA ALA A 151 15.11 7.64 -10.16
C ALA A 151 16.55 7.38 -9.67
N ASP A 152 17.07 8.25 -8.79
CA ASP A 152 18.41 8.26 -8.21
C ASP A 152 18.54 7.40 -6.93
N LEU A 153 17.59 6.50 -6.66
CA LEU A 153 17.61 5.68 -5.46
C LEU A 153 18.72 4.62 -5.53
N GLU A 154 19.52 4.56 -4.47
CA GLU A 154 20.64 3.64 -4.31
C GLU A 154 20.56 2.89 -2.98
N ILE A 155 21.07 1.66 -2.97
CA ILE A 155 21.12 0.81 -1.78
C ILE A 155 22.42 1.13 -1.04
N MET A 156 22.32 1.82 0.09
CA MET A 156 23.49 2.24 0.87
C MET A 156 24.03 1.12 1.77
N ASN A 157 23.14 0.38 2.43
CA ASN A 157 23.48 -0.71 3.33
C ASN A 157 22.26 -1.61 3.54
N ILE A 158 22.49 -2.89 3.86
CA ILE A 158 21.46 -3.85 4.27
C ILE A 158 21.96 -4.50 5.56
N THR A 159 21.19 -4.37 6.63
CA THR A 159 21.55 -4.86 7.97
C THR A 159 20.42 -5.65 8.58
N ARG A 160 20.77 -6.61 9.45
CA ARG A 160 19.83 -7.41 10.22
C ARG A 160 19.71 -6.90 11.64
#